data_AF-A0A925WNA6-F1
#
_entry.id   AF-A0A925WNA6-F1
#
_cell.length_a   1.000
_cell.length_b   1.000
_cell.length_c   1.000
_cell.angle_alpha   90.00
_cell.angle_beta   90.00
_cell.angle_gamma   90.00
#
_symmetry.space_group_name_H-M   'P 1'
#
loop_
_entity.id
_entity.type
_entity.pdbx_description
1 polymer ?
#
loop_
_entity_poly.entity_id
_entity_poly.type
_entity_poly.pdbx_seq_one_letter_code
_entity_poly.pdbx_strand_id
1 'polypeptide(L)' 'VAGTTGAGDAAYAGFLTALLHGYAPAEAMRWACAVGAYSVEGVDSHSYVVPWSDVGARMASGWALRPERVPGF' A
#
# COMPACT_ATOMS: atom_id res chain seq x y z
N VAL A 1 -4.04 -11.20 5.85
CA VAL A 1 -5.05 -10.83 4.84
C VAL A 1 -6.41 -11.26 5.36
N ALA A 2 -7.28 -10.31 5.64
CA ALA A 2 -8.61 -10.51 6.21
C ALA A 2 -9.73 -10.37 5.16
N GLY A 3 -9.54 -9.52 4.14
CA GLY A 3 -10.40 -9.39 2.97
C GLY A 3 -9.64 -8.75 1.80
N THR A 4 -9.99 -9.05 0.55
CA THR A 4 -9.27 -8.54 -0.64
C THR A 4 -10.13 -7.67 -1.56
N THR A 5 -11.44 -7.60 -1.31
CA THR A 5 -12.36 -6.77 -2.06
C THR A 5 -11.98 -5.29 -1.91
N GLY A 6 -11.77 -4.59 -3.03
CA GLY A 6 -11.39 -3.17 -3.03
C GLY A 6 -9.88 -2.89 -2.89
N ALA A 7 -9.03 -3.91 -2.79
CA ALA A 7 -7.58 -3.71 -2.67
C ALA A 7 -6.96 -3.02 -3.90
N GLY A 8 -7.51 -3.28 -5.09
CA GLY A 8 -7.11 -2.59 -6.32
C GLY A 8 -7.50 -1.12 -6.33
N ASP A 9 -8.72 -0.81 -5.89
CA ASP A 9 -9.20 0.58 -5.79
C ASP A 9 -8.40 1.37 -4.76
N ALA A 10 -8.07 0.74 -3.62
CA ALA A 10 -7.19 1.32 -2.61
C ALA A 10 -5.78 1.60 -3.16
N ALA A 11 -5.21 0.67 -3.95
CA ALA A 11 -3.93 0.88 -4.61
C ALA A 11 -3.98 2.05 -5.60
N TYR A 12 -5.04 2.16 -6.41
CA TYR A 12 -5.22 3.29 -7.32
C TYR A 12 -5.40 4.61 -6.57
N ALA A 13 -6.15 4.62 -5.47
CA ALA A 13 -6.31 5.80 -4.62
C ALA A 13 -4.95 6.24 -4.06
N GLY A 14 -4.12 5.32 -3.58
CA GLY A 14 -2.76 5.59 -3.11
C GLY A 14 -1.86 6.15 -4.20
N PHE A 15 -1.91 5.57 -5.41
CA PHE A 15 -1.15 6.03 -6.56
C PHE A 15 -1.52 7.45 -6.97
N LEU A 16 -2.81 7.71 -7.20
CA LEU A 16 -3.31 9.03 -7.62
C LEU A 16 -3.02 10.09 -6.57
N THR A 17 -3.17 9.76 -5.29
CA THR A 17 -2.84 10.67 -4.19
C THR A 17 -1.35 10.99 -4.18
N ALA A 18 -0.48 9.99 -4.37
CA ALA A 18 0.96 10.23 -4.45
C ALA A 18 1.35 11.13 -5.65
N LEU A 19 0.71 10.95 -6.80
CA LEU A 19 0.91 11.83 -7.96
C LEU A 19 0.47 13.26 -7.67
N LEU A 20 -0.68 13.45 -6.99
CA LEU A 20 -1.16 14.77 -6.58
C LEU A 20 -0.20 15.47 -5.59
N HIS A 21 0.50 14.69 -4.76
CA HIS A 21 1.58 15.19 -3.89
C HIS A 21 2.91 15.47 -4.63
N GLY A 22 3.00 15.19 -5.93
CA GLY A 22 4.19 15.44 -6.74
C GLY A 22 5.30 14.40 -6.58
N TYR A 23 4.99 13.21 -6.06
CA TYR A 23 5.97 12.13 -5.97
C TYR A 23 6.38 11.61 -7.36
N ALA A 24 7.64 11.20 -7.48
CA ALA A 24 8.13 10.54 -8.69
C ALA A 24 7.39 9.21 -8.94
N PRO A 25 7.27 8.72 -10.19
CA PRO A 25 6.50 7.51 -10.52
C PRO A 25 6.87 6.28 -9.69
N ALA A 26 8.17 6.07 -9.44
CA ALA A 26 8.65 4.94 -8.63
C ALA A 26 8.19 5.04 -7.17
N GLU A 27 8.15 6.25 -6.60
CA GLU A 27 7.67 6.47 -5.23
C GLU A 27 6.15 6.38 -5.17
N ALA A 28 5.44 6.89 -6.18
CA ALA A 28 4.00 6.73 -6.30
C ALA A 28 3.57 5.25 -6.39
N MET A 29 4.37 4.40 -7.03
CA MET A 29 4.16 2.95 -7.01
C MET A 29 4.34 2.35 -5.61
N ARG A 30 5.33 2.81 -4.83
CA ARG A 30 5.49 2.35 -3.44
C ARG A 30 4.27 2.70 -2.59
N TRP A 31 3.73 3.91 -2.75
CA TRP A 31 2.48 4.32 -2.10
C TRP A 31 1.29 3.46 -2.54
N ALA A 32 1.16 3.16 -3.83
CA ALA A 32 0.11 2.28 -4.34
C ALA A 32 0.15 0.90 -3.67
N CYS A 33 1.35 0.29 -3.60
CA CYS A 33 1.54 -0.99 -2.93
C CYS A 33 1.26 -0.92 -1.42
N ALA A 34 1.70 0.15 -0.75
CA ALA A 34 1.53 0.33 0.68
C ALA A 34 0.04 0.46 1.06
N VAL A 35 -0.72 1.30 0.34
CA VAL A 35 -2.16 1.50 0.59
C VAL A 35 -2.94 0.23 0.25
N GLY A 36 -2.61 -0.44 -0.87
CA GLY A 36 -3.22 -1.72 -1.23
C GLY A 36 -2.98 -2.79 -0.16
N ALA A 37 -1.75 -2.93 0.33
CA ALA A 37 -1.41 -3.87 1.40
C ALA A 37 -2.12 -3.53 2.72
N TYR A 38 -2.26 -2.25 3.06
CA TYR A 38 -2.99 -1.83 4.26
C TYR A 38 -4.48 -2.21 4.18
N SER A 39 -5.11 -2.01 3.01
CA SER A 39 -6.54 -2.28 2.83
C SER A 39 -6.92 -3.74 3.14
N VAL A 40 -6.03 -4.69 2.89
CA VAL A 40 -6.35 -6.12 3.07
C VAL A 40 -6.16 -6.64 4.49
N GLU A 41 -5.76 -5.78 5.43
CA GLU A 41 -5.59 -6.12 6.84
C GLU A 41 -6.87 -5.96 7.66
N GLY A 42 -7.78 -5.11 7.20
CA GLY A 42 -9.12 -4.95 7.77
C GLY A 42 -10.09 -6.04 7.31
N VAL A 43 -10.98 -6.46 8.21
CA VAL A 43 -12.04 -7.46 7.94
C VAL A 43 -13.20 -6.84 7.15
N ASP A 44 -13.38 -5.52 7.23
CA ASP A 44 -14.55 -4.80 6.72
C ASP A 44 -14.22 -3.85 5.56
N SER A 45 -15.13 -3.76 4.60
CA SER A 45 -14.90 -3.02 3.36
C SER A 45 -14.97 -1.49 3.44
N HIS A 46 -15.31 -0.97 4.62
CA HIS A 46 -15.66 0.44 4.82
C HIS A 46 -14.65 1.20 5.69
N SER A 47 -13.77 0.49 6.40
CA SER A 47 -12.70 1.10 7.21
C SER A 47 -11.41 1.41 6.42
N TYR A 48 -11.43 1.30 5.08
CA TYR A 48 -10.25 1.39 4.22
C TYR A 48 -9.67 2.80 4.01
N VAL A 49 -10.32 3.84 4.53
CA VAL A 49 -9.74 5.20 4.50
C VAL A 49 -8.73 5.31 5.63
N VAL A 50 -7.49 5.02 5.31
CA VAL A 50 -6.37 5.10 6.24
C VAL A 50 -5.69 6.45 6.18
N PRO A 51 -5.29 7.03 7.33
CA PRO A 51 -4.56 8.29 7.33
C PRO A 51 -3.26 8.16 6.52
N TRP A 52 -3.01 9.14 5.65
CA TRP A 52 -1.80 9.21 4.83
C TRP A 52 -0.51 9.12 5.68
N SER A 53 -0.55 9.73 6.87
CA SER A 53 0.54 9.69 7.86
C SER A 53 0.88 8.27 8.31
N ASP A 54 -0.12 7.43 8.50
CA ASP A 54 0.05 6.08 9.07
C ASP A 54 0.67 5.15 8.04
N VAL A 55 0.23 5.28 6.79
CA VAL A 55 0.85 4.59 5.64
C VAL A 55 2.29 5.05 5.46
N GLY A 56 2.56 6.37 5.55
CA GLY A 56 3.92 6.91 5.46
C GLY A 56 4.84 6.44 6.59
N ALA A 57 4.35 6.42 7.83
CA ALA A 57 5.10 5.90 8.98
C ALA A 57 5.43 4.42 8.81
N ARG A 58 4.48 3.63 8.29
CA ARG A 58 4.68 2.22 8.00
C ARG A 58 5.67 1.98 6.85
N MET A 59 5.59 2.78 5.79
CA MET A 59 6.58 2.75 4.71
C MET A 59 7.98 3.03 5.25
N ALA A 60 8.12 4.01 6.13
CA ALA A 60 9.40 4.37 6.76
C ALA A 60 9.94 3.28 7.70
N SER A 61 9.07 2.54 8.40
CA SER A 61 9.48 1.37 9.20
C SER A 61 9.94 0.19 8.34
N GLY A 62 9.64 0.22 7.04
CA GLY A 62 9.91 -0.88 6.12
C GLY A 62 8.99 -2.08 6.36
N TRP A 63 9.14 -3.09 5.50
CA TRP A 63 8.47 -4.38 5.64
C TRP A 63 9.49 -5.48 5.92
N ALA A 64 9.11 -6.43 6.77
CA ALA A 64 9.88 -7.64 6.98
C ALA A 64 10.01 -8.40 5.66
N LEU A 65 11.24 -8.49 5.17
CA LEU A 65 11.55 -9.28 3.98
C LEU A 65 11.78 -10.73 4.40
N ARG A 66 11.23 -11.63 3.60
CA ARG A 66 11.55 -13.05 3.70
C ARG A 66 12.97 -13.29 3.18
N PRO A 67 13.79 -14.10 3.87
CA PRO A 67 15.16 -14.39 3.43
C PRO A 67 15.20 -15.24 2.15
N GLU A 68 14.10 -15.93 1.83
CA GLU A 68 13.99 -16.75 0.64
C GLU A 68 13.89 -15.89 -0.61
N ARG A 69 14.74 -16.18 -1.60
CA ARG A 69 14.60 -15.63 -2.94
C ARG A 69 13.69 -16.53 -3.76
N VAL A 70 12.84 -15.91 -4.59
CA VAL A 70 12.02 -16.65 -5.55
C VAL A 70 12.97 -17.18 -6.64
N PRO A 71 13.06 -18.50 -6.86
CA PRO A 71 13.96 -19.04 -7.88
C PRO A 71 13.63 -18.44 -9.25
N GLY A 72 14.66 -17.94 -9.95
CA GLY A 72 14.52 -17.32 -11.27
C GLY A 72 14.44 -15.79 -11.28
N PHE A 73 14.53 -15.12 -10.12
CA PHE A 73 14.66 -13.66 -9.98
C PHE A 73 15.73 -13.27 -8.96
#